data_AF-A0A821U1Z9-F1
#
_entry.id   AF-A0A821U1Z9-F1
#
_cell.length_a   1.000
_cell.length_b   1.000
_cell.length_c   1.000
_cell.angle_alpha   90.00
_cell.angle_beta   90.00
_cell.angle_gamma   90.00
#
_symmetry.space_group_name_H-M   'P 1'
#
loop_
_entity.id
_entity.type
_entity.pdbx_description
1 polymer ?
#
loop_
_entity_poly.entity_id
_entity_poly.type
_entity_poly.pdbx_seq_one_letter_code
_entity_poly.pdbx_strand_id
1 'polypeptide(L)'
;MSAAGKIIHRYFHQLIHGCGNAQCSNIHCRSSSSFKYDTTILDDRNKVAAEAIRLSLEHVLLCVDENMIKLHEEKIKINNLSENSLQELINYCKNINNWNLLNKSIEDIFSNRLNLLNNFLKEDFSNNILMNKEFLSTASATPKSFFVHDPRITLDNDEITLDIDAMKRSIKLLCSYEDHISLTIHKSLDILLNQLQYELKSKQHELESDANFFNLFFIIFQLPYLSDPCFLFDIARLFYSILTNLSIDAQAKFVRLVSKYTNNLNDYISHVQQYITLHALRWCSHVQIESDNDEFLSSEPGMKEGVNALRLLFYANLLSSQRDSLEIIETERKNNEKMENELVKRRQRYNDDASDNEGQRENEQKLPNDEN
;
A
#
# COMPACT_ATOMS: atom_id res chain seq x y z
N MET A 1 25.53 -28.79 3.85
CA MET A 1 25.35 -28.75 2.38
C MET A 1 25.08 -27.32 1.95
N SER A 2 25.84 -26.82 0.97
CA SER A 2 25.62 -25.51 0.34
C SER A 2 24.24 -25.45 -0.34
N ALA A 3 23.72 -24.24 -0.61
CA ALA A 3 22.44 -24.06 -1.29
C ALA A 3 22.38 -24.79 -2.64
N ALA A 4 23.46 -24.72 -3.42
CA ALA A 4 23.61 -25.46 -4.68
C ALA A 4 23.53 -26.99 -4.49
N GLY A 5 24.16 -27.52 -3.43
CA GLY A 5 24.10 -28.96 -3.13
C GLY A 5 22.70 -29.45 -2.79
N LYS A 6 21.88 -28.63 -2.11
CA LYS A 6 20.48 -28.96 -1.81
C LYS A 6 19.61 -29.02 -3.07
N ILE A 7 19.84 -28.14 -4.03
CA ILE A 7 19.10 -28.10 -5.30
C ILE A 7 19.42 -29.34 -6.15
N ILE A 8 20.70 -29.65 -6.32
CA ILE A 8 21.14 -30.85 -7.07
C ILE A 8 20.55 -32.12 -6.44
N HIS A 9 20.54 -32.20 -5.10
CA HIS A 9 19.95 -33.34 -4.41
C HIS A 9 18.44 -33.49 -4.67
N ARG A 10 17.70 -32.38 -4.80
CA ARG A 10 16.27 -32.42 -5.14
C ARG A 10 16.02 -32.89 -6.57
N TYR A 11 16.81 -32.43 -7.55
CA TYR A 11 16.72 -32.96 -8.91
C TYR A 11 17.04 -34.45 -8.96
N PHE A 12 18.07 -34.87 -8.23
CA PHE A 12 18.43 -36.28 -8.11
C PHE A 12 17.29 -37.11 -7.51
N HIS A 13 16.67 -36.63 -6.44
CA HIS A 13 15.51 -37.29 -5.83
C HIS A 13 14.31 -37.33 -6.78
N GLN A 14 14.03 -36.27 -7.52
CA GLN A 14 12.93 -36.22 -8.49
C GLN A 14 13.12 -37.20 -9.66
N LEU A 15 14.37 -37.41 -10.11
CA LEU A 15 14.66 -38.38 -11.16
C LEU A 15 14.56 -39.82 -10.65
N ILE A 16 14.97 -40.09 -9.40
CA ILE A 16 14.96 -41.45 -8.83
C ILE A 16 13.61 -41.83 -8.22
N HIS A 17 12.99 -40.96 -7.45
CA HIS A 17 11.78 -41.28 -6.69
C HIS A 17 10.54 -40.57 -7.24
N GLY A 18 10.74 -39.50 -8.01
CA GLY A 18 9.64 -38.63 -8.43
C GLY A 18 9.13 -37.76 -7.27
N CYS A 19 8.03 -37.05 -7.52
CA CYS A 19 7.36 -36.19 -6.53
C CYS A 19 6.14 -36.84 -5.87
N GLY A 20 5.81 -38.09 -6.22
CA GLY A 20 4.67 -38.81 -5.65
C GLY A 20 3.28 -38.34 -6.11
N ASN A 21 3.18 -37.31 -6.96
CA ASN A 21 1.91 -36.86 -7.53
C ASN A 21 1.53 -37.70 -8.76
N ALA A 22 0.36 -38.34 -8.73
CA ALA A 22 -0.17 -39.17 -9.81
C ALA A 22 -0.58 -38.40 -11.07
N GLN A 23 -0.79 -37.08 -10.97
CA GLN A 23 -1.13 -36.20 -12.10
C GLN A 23 0.04 -35.29 -12.50
N CYS A 24 1.28 -35.70 -12.21
CA CYS A 24 2.45 -34.90 -12.54
C CYS A 24 2.62 -34.72 -14.08
N SER A 25 2.68 -33.48 -14.55
CA SER A 25 2.92 -33.13 -15.96
C SER A 25 4.39 -32.85 -16.31
N ASN A 26 5.29 -32.95 -15.32
CA ASN A 26 6.70 -32.63 -15.51
C ASN A 26 7.46 -33.77 -16.19
N ILE A 27 7.93 -33.52 -17.42
CA ILE A 27 8.68 -34.49 -18.22
C ILE A 27 10.00 -34.96 -17.56
N HIS A 28 10.54 -34.20 -16.59
CA HIS A 28 11.76 -34.54 -15.85
C HIS A 28 11.46 -35.15 -14.48
N CYS A 29 10.24 -35.62 -14.22
CA CYS A 29 9.86 -36.26 -12.96
C CYS A 29 9.42 -37.71 -13.16
N ARG A 30 9.99 -38.63 -12.38
CA ARG A 30 9.68 -40.06 -12.48
C ARG A 30 8.20 -40.38 -12.25
N SER A 31 7.49 -39.55 -11.46
CA SER A 31 6.06 -39.72 -11.19
C SER A 31 5.16 -39.24 -12.34
N SER A 32 5.72 -38.62 -13.40
CA SER A 32 4.95 -38.16 -14.55
C SER A 32 4.68 -39.26 -15.57
N SER A 33 3.49 -39.25 -16.16
CA SER A 33 3.14 -40.10 -17.30
C SER A 33 3.93 -39.78 -18.58
N SER A 34 4.54 -38.59 -18.66
CA SER A 34 5.32 -38.10 -19.79
C SER A 34 6.82 -38.06 -19.49
N PHE A 35 7.31 -38.92 -18.60
CA PHE A 35 8.71 -38.94 -18.19
C PHE A 35 9.66 -39.19 -19.38
N LYS A 36 10.60 -38.27 -19.58
CA LYS A 36 11.47 -38.19 -20.77
C LYS A 36 12.55 -39.28 -20.82
N TYR A 37 12.98 -39.78 -19.67
CA TYR A 37 14.12 -40.70 -19.59
C TYR A 37 13.66 -42.14 -19.56
N ASP A 38 14.32 -42.97 -20.36
CA ASP A 38 14.09 -44.41 -20.34
C ASP A 38 14.57 -45.00 -19.00
N THR A 39 13.87 -46.03 -18.53
CA THR A 39 14.11 -46.73 -17.26
C THR A 39 15.53 -47.28 -17.14
N THR A 40 16.20 -47.52 -18.27
CA THR A 40 17.59 -47.97 -18.38
C THR A 40 18.63 -46.93 -17.94
N ILE A 41 18.30 -45.64 -17.98
CA ILE A 41 19.18 -44.54 -17.50
C ILE A 41 19.15 -44.44 -15.97
N LEU A 42 18.07 -44.92 -15.33
CA LEU A 42 17.84 -44.84 -13.89
C LEU A 42 18.61 -45.88 -13.06
N ASP A 43 19.19 -46.89 -13.70
CA ASP A 43 19.96 -47.95 -13.02
C ASP A 43 21.35 -47.47 -12.58
N ASP A 44 21.92 -46.46 -13.24
CA ASP A 44 23.20 -45.87 -12.88
C ASP A 44 23.03 -44.55 -12.13
N ARG A 45 23.21 -44.61 -10.81
CA ARG A 45 23.13 -43.43 -9.93
C ARG A 45 24.10 -42.32 -10.33
N ASN A 46 25.24 -42.64 -10.94
CA ASN A 46 26.20 -41.62 -11.36
C ASN A 46 25.70 -40.85 -12.58
N LYS A 47 25.01 -41.52 -13.52
CA LYS A 47 24.36 -40.87 -14.66
C LYS A 47 23.21 -39.98 -14.21
N VAL A 48 22.40 -40.45 -13.26
CA VAL A 48 21.31 -39.65 -12.68
C VAL A 48 21.86 -38.43 -11.94
N ALA A 49 22.99 -38.55 -11.23
CA ALA A 49 23.65 -37.43 -10.57
C ALA A 49 24.21 -36.40 -11.57
N ALA A 50 24.85 -36.86 -12.66
CA ALA A 50 25.31 -35.97 -13.72
C ALA A 50 24.15 -35.21 -14.39
N GLU A 51 23.04 -35.90 -14.61
CA GLU A 51 21.84 -35.30 -15.21
C GLU A 51 21.15 -34.32 -14.25
N ALA A 52 21.10 -34.63 -12.95
CA ALA A 52 20.61 -33.71 -11.92
C ALA A 52 21.43 -32.41 -11.85
N ILE A 53 22.75 -32.51 -12.03
CA ILE A 53 23.63 -31.33 -12.14
C ILE A 53 23.29 -30.54 -13.41
N ARG A 54 23.15 -31.21 -14.56
CA ARG A 54 22.79 -30.55 -15.83
C ARG A 54 21.45 -29.80 -15.74
N LEU A 55 20.42 -30.44 -15.21
CA LEU A 55 19.10 -29.84 -15.01
C LEU A 55 19.13 -28.67 -14.04
N SER A 56 20.00 -28.72 -13.02
CA SER A 56 20.20 -27.61 -12.08
C SER A 56 20.87 -26.39 -12.72
N LEU A 57 21.79 -26.61 -13.65
CA LEU A 57 22.46 -25.55 -14.41
C LEU A 57 21.54 -24.92 -15.46
N GLU A 58 20.63 -25.71 -16.02
CA GLU A 58 19.62 -25.25 -16.99
C GLU A 58 18.36 -24.67 -16.33
N HIS A 59 18.31 -24.61 -14.99
CA HIS A 59 17.18 -24.09 -14.21
C HIS A 59 15.82 -24.71 -14.60
N VAL A 60 15.81 -26.00 -14.93
CA VAL A 60 14.60 -26.70 -15.36
C VAL A 60 13.61 -26.82 -14.21
N LEU A 61 12.30 -26.74 -14.47
CA LEU A 61 11.28 -26.78 -13.43
C LEU A 61 11.38 -28.05 -12.56
N LEU A 62 11.52 -27.85 -11.25
CA LEU A 62 11.39 -28.90 -10.22
C LEU A 62 9.91 -29.10 -9.88
N CYS A 63 9.51 -30.35 -9.66
CA CYS A 63 8.27 -30.66 -8.98
C CYS A 63 8.37 -30.21 -7.53
N VAL A 64 7.40 -29.42 -7.11
CA VAL A 64 7.28 -29.01 -5.73
C VAL A 64 6.38 -30.02 -5.02
N ASP A 65 6.86 -30.63 -3.94
CA ASP A 65 6.04 -31.51 -3.09
C ASP A 65 4.88 -30.69 -2.52
N GLU A 66 3.68 -30.80 -3.10
CA GLU A 66 2.48 -30.09 -2.63
C GLU A 66 2.16 -30.38 -1.16
N ASN A 67 2.52 -31.58 -0.66
CA ASN A 67 2.36 -31.94 0.74
C ASN A 67 3.38 -31.27 1.66
N MET A 68 4.62 -31.05 1.19
CA MET A 68 5.62 -30.27 1.93
C MET A 68 5.28 -28.79 1.91
N ILE A 69 4.74 -28.27 0.80
CA ILE A 69 4.20 -26.90 0.73
C ILE A 69 3.08 -26.76 1.75
N LYS A 70 2.03 -27.58 1.73
CA LYS A 70 0.92 -27.48 2.70
C LYS A 70 1.38 -27.55 4.16
N LEU A 71 2.30 -28.47 4.49
CA LEU A 71 2.82 -28.60 5.84
C LEU A 71 3.69 -27.39 6.26
N HIS A 72 4.41 -26.77 5.32
CA HIS A 72 5.19 -25.55 5.58
C HIS A 72 4.32 -24.29 5.56
N GLU A 73 3.27 -24.24 4.74
CA GLU A 73 2.26 -23.17 4.70
C GLU A 73 1.46 -23.13 6.01
N GLU A 74 1.13 -24.28 6.59
CA GLU A 74 0.53 -24.36 7.93
C GLU A 74 1.51 -23.95 9.04
N LYS A 75 2.80 -24.22 8.85
CA LYS A 75 3.86 -23.88 9.83
C LYS A 75 4.32 -22.42 9.73
N ILE A 76 4.22 -21.80 8.56
CA ILE A 76 4.50 -20.39 8.25
C ILE A 76 3.18 -19.61 8.16
N LYS A 77 2.12 -20.06 8.85
CA LYS A 77 0.92 -19.23 8.99
C LYS A 77 1.29 -18.06 9.90
N ILE A 78 1.69 -16.95 9.30
CA ILE A 78 2.14 -15.74 10.01
C ILE A 78 0.93 -15.18 10.74
N ASN A 79 0.86 -15.42 12.04
CA ASN A 79 -0.17 -14.82 12.88
C ASN A 79 0.13 -13.33 13.13
N ASN A 80 1.41 -12.93 13.12
CA ASN A 80 1.86 -11.53 13.27
C ASN A 80 3.06 -11.26 12.33
N LEU A 81 2.94 -10.30 11.39
CA LEU A 81 4.01 -9.71 10.60
C LEU A 81 4.97 -8.95 11.52
N SER A 82 6.02 -9.63 11.94
CA SER A 82 7.28 -9.00 12.36
C SER A 82 8.23 -8.91 11.17
N GLU A 83 9.17 -7.96 11.23
CA GLU A 83 10.23 -7.79 10.22
C GLU A 83 10.96 -9.11 9.93
N ASN A 84 11.27 -9.89 10.97
CA ASN A 84 11.93 -11.19 10.87
C ASN A 84 11.05 -12.24 10.15
N SER A 85 9.78 -12.36 10.56
CA SER A 85 8.86 -13.31 9.92
C SER A 85 8.58 -12.97 8.45
N LEU A 86 8.52 -11.68 8.11
CA LEU A 86 8.35 -11.23 6.72
C LEU A 86 9.59 -11.57 5.89
N GLN A 87 10.78 -11.34 6.44
CA GLN A 87 12.04 -11.67 5.77
C GLN A 87 12.19 -13.18 5.53
N GLU A 88 11.82 -14.01 6.50
CA GLU A 88 11.81 -15.47 6.37
C GLU A 88 10.85 -15.93 5.28
N LEU A 89 9.64 -15.38 5.23
CA LEU A 89 8.64 -15.72 4.22
C LEU A 89 9.08 -15.29 2.82
N ILE A 90 9.65 -14.09 2.68
CA ILE A 90 10.20 -13.61 1.41
C ILE A 90 11.34 -14.54 0.93
N ASN A 91 12.25 -14.91 1.83
CA ASN A 91 13.36 -15.82 1.49
C ASN A 91 12.83 -17.20 1.06
N TYR A 92 11.76 -17.69 1.71
CA TYR A 92 11.09 -18.93 1.32
C TYR A 92 10.45 -18.83 -0.08
N CYS A 93 9.67 -17.77 -0.33
CA CYS A 93 9.06 -17.51 -1.63
C CYS A 93 10.08 -17.39 -2.76
N LYS A 94 11.22 -16.73 -2.51
CA LYS A 94 12.35 -16.66 -3.46
C LYS A 94 12.93 -18.04 -3.79
N ASN A 95 13.11 -18.90 -2.78
CA ASN A 95 13.70 -20.22 -2.98
C ASN A 95 12.81 -21.17 -3.80
N ILE A 96 11.49 -20.95 -3.77
CA ILE A 96 10.51 -21.77 -4.50
C ILE A 96 10.05 -21.09 -5.80
N ASN A 97 10.37 -19.80 -5.97
CA ASN A 97 9.85 -18.94 -7.03
C ASN A 97 8.31 -18.95 -7.09
N ASN A 98 7.65 -19.00 -5.93
CA ASN A 98 6.20 -18.98 -5.79
C ASN A 98 5.80 -17.95 -4.74
N TRP A 99 5.03 -16.95 -5.18
CA TRP A 99 4.60 -15.81 -4.38
C TRP A 99 3.17 -15.95 -3.84
N ASN A 100 2.47 -17.05 -4.12
CA ASN A 100 1.09 -17.25 -3.69
C ASN A 100 0.94 -17.28 -2.17
N LEU A 101 1.92 -17.82 -1.45
CA LEU A 101 1.92 -17.84 0.02
C LEU A 101 2.06 -16.42 0.59
N LEU A 102 2.92 -15.60 -0.01
CA LEU A 102 3.06 -14.19 0.36
C LEU A 102 1.75 -13.45 0.07
N ASN A 103 1.20 -13.62 -1.12
CA ASN A 103 -0.06 -12.98 -1.50
C ASN A 103 -1.21 -13.39 -0.59
N LYS A 104 -1.35 -14.67 -0.27
CA LYS A 104 -2.38 -15.14 0.67
C LYS A 104 -2.20 -14.55 2.07
N SER A 105 -0.96 -14.47 2.55
CA SER A 105 -0.65 -13.90 3.87
C SER A 105 -0.95 -12.40 3.89
N ILE A 106 -0.58 -11.66 2.85
CA ILE A 106 -0.92 -10.25 2.67
C ILE A 106 -2.43 -10.07 2.60
N GLU A 107 -3.11 -10.93 1.83
CA GLU A 107 -4.56 -10.87 1.68
C GLU A 107 -5.27 -11.08 3.02
N ASP A 108 -4.89 -12.11 3.77
CA ASP A 108 -5.45 -12.38 5.10
C ASP A 108 -5.22 -11.21 6.08
N ILE A 109 -4.11 -10.49 5.93
CA ILE A 109 -3.72 -9.41 6.84
C ILE A 109 -4.39 -8.09 6.48
N PHE A 110 -4.31 -7.68 5.22
CA PHE A 110 -4.84 -6.39 4.77
C PHE A 110 -6.34 -6.41 4.54
N SER A 111 -6.99 -7.58 4.41
CA SER A 111 -8.44 -7.67 4.22
C SER A 111 -9.25 -7.57 5.52
N ASN A 112 -8.60 -7.67 6.69
CA ASN A 112 -9.29 -7.63 7.97
C ASN A 112 -8.65 -6.62 8.94
N ARG A 113 -9.46 -5.69 9.42
CA ARG A 113 -9.08 -4.67 10.40
C ARG A 113 -8.35 -5.26 11.60
N LEU A 114 -8.90 -6.31 12.22
CA LEU A 114 -8.34 -6.89 13.44
C LEU A 114 -6.99 -7.54 13.20
N ASN A 115 -6.79 -8.14 12.02
CA ASN A 115 -5.49 -8.68 11.66
C ASN A 115 -4.50 -7.53 11.52
N LEU A 116 -4.81 -6.52 10.71
CA LEU A 116 -3.92 -5.38 10.50
C LEU A 116 -3.52 -4.67 11.80
N LEU A 117 -4.45 -4.54 12.75
CA LEU A 117 -4.20 -3.91 14.05
C LEU A 117 -3.35 -4.74 15.01
N ASN A 118 -3.40 -6.06 14.91
CA ASN A 118 -2.56 -6.96 15.72
C ASN A 118 -1.14 -7.09 15.16
N ASN A 119 -0.89 -6.54 13.97
CA ASN A 119 0.42 -6.50 13.35
C ASN A 119 1.15 -5.20 13.73
N PHE A 120 2.47 -5.28 13.92
CA PHE A 120 3.35 -4.15 14.26
C PHE A 120 3.11 -3.50 15.64
N LEU A 121 2.56 -4.23 16.61
CA LEU A 121 2.42 -3.73 17.98
C LEU A 121 3.77 -3.61 18.70
N LYS A 122 3.93 -2.59 19.55
CA LYS A 122 5.09 -2.47 20.45
C LYS A 122 5.17 -3.70 21.36
N GLU A 123 6.39 -4.10 21.73
CA GLU A 123 6.67 -5.33 22.48
C GLU A 123 5.86 -5.44 23.79
N ASP A 124 5.66 -4.32 24.48
CA ASP A 124 4.88 -4.23 25.73
C ASP A 124 3.42 -4.67 25.57
N PHE A 125 2.81 -4.42 24.41
CA PHE A 125 1.43 -4.80 24.11
C PHE A 125 1.34 -6.19 23.46
N SER A 126 2.36 -6.59 22.71
CA SER A 126 2.45 -7.92 22.09
C SER A 126 2.47 -9.05 23.14
N ASN A 127 3.22 -8.87 24.23
CA ASN A 127 3.33 -9.85 25.31
C ASN A 127 2.00 -10.04 26.08
N ASN A 128 1.23 -8.96 26.26
CA ASN A 128 -0.09 -9.02 26.92
C ASN A 128 -1.13 -9.76 26.06
N ILE A 129 -1.05 -9.68 24.73
CA ILE A 129 -1.93 -10.43 23.83
C ILE A 129 -1.58 -11.92 23.84
N LEU A 130 -0.29 -12.27 23.91
CA LEU A 130 0.17 -13.66 23.95
C LEU A 130 -0.30 -14.38 25.22
N MET A 131 -0.17 -13.72 26.39
CA MET A 131 -0.66 -14.22 27.69
C MET A 131 -2.17 -14.52 27.68
N ASN A 132 -2.97 -13.71 26.99
CA ASN A 132 -4.42 -13.89 26.92
C ASN A 132 -4.85 -14.94 25.88
N LYS A 133 -4.06 -15.19 24.82
CA LYS A 133 -4.32 -16.28 23.85
C LYS A 133 -4.16 -17.66 24.49
N GLU A 134 -3.21 -17.84 25.41
CA GLU A 134 -3.04 -19.10 26.14
C GLU A 134 -4.25 -19.40 27.05
N PHE A 135 -4.89 -18.38 27.64
CA PHE A 135 -6.08 -18.54 28.49
C PHE A 135 -7.38 -18.88 27.73
N LEU A 136 -7.51 -18.49 26.45
CA LEU A 136 -8.72 -18.74 25.64
C LEU A 136 -8.76 -20.11 24.98
N SER A 137 -7.65 -20.87 25.02
CA SER A 137 -7.53 -22.18 24.38
C SER A 137 -8.37 -23.27 25.07
N THR A 138 -8.92 -23.00 26.26
CA THR A 138 -9.69 -23.98 27.07
C THR A 138 -11.21 -23.78 27.05
N ALA A 139 -11.76 -22.82 26.30
CA ALA A 139 -13.20 -22.60 26.24
C ALA A 139 -13.70 -22.63 24.79
N SER A 140 -14.45 -23.68 24.44
CA SER A 140 -15.17 -23.78 23.18
C SER A 140 -16.27 -22.69 23.12
N ALA A 141 -16.02 -21.63 22.37
CA ALA A 141 -17.07 -20.75 21.86
C ALA A 141 -16.53 -19.99 20.65
N THR A 142 -17.45 -19.68 19.74
CA THR A 142 -17.29 -18.81 18.57
C THR A 142 -16.39 -17.60 18.85
N PRO A 143 -15.67 -17.09 17.83
CA PRO A 143 -14.78 -15.94 17.99
C PRO A 143 -15.61 -14.68 18.25
N LYS A 144 -16.02 -14.49 19.50
CA LYS A 144 -16.42 -13.19 20.02
C LYS A 144 -15.15 -12.34 19.95
N SER A 145 -15.11 -11.47 18.94
CA SER A 145 -14.37 -10.22 18.89
C SER A 145 -13.50 -10.00 20.13
N PHE A 146 -12.20 -10.26 20.01
CA PHE A 146 -11.24 -9.82 21.00
C PHE A 146 -11.12 -8.30 20.85
N PHE A 147 -12.11 -7.59 21.40
CA PHE A 147 -12.00 -6.17 21.62
C PHE A 147 -10.79 -5.95 22.51
N VAL A 148 -9.94 -5.01 22.16
CA VAL A 148 -9.08 -4.31 23.14
C VAL A 148 -9.98 -3.38 23.96
N HIS A 149 -11.00 -3.97 24.59
CA HIS A 149 -11.67 -3.46 25.77
C HIS A 149 -11.31 -4.40 26.92
N ASP A 150 -10.02 -4.67 27.14
CA ASP A 150 -9.61 -5.01 28.50
C ASP A 150 -9.62 -3.70 29.28
N PRO A 151 -10.51 -3.50 30.26
CA PRO A 151 -10.55 -2.29 31.10
C PRO A 151 -9.25 -2.05 31.90
N ARG A 152 -8.24 -2.93 31.75
CA ARG A 152 -6.90 -2.79 32.32
C ARG A 152 -5.89 -2.04 31.44
N ILE A 153 -6.21 -1.75 30.17
CA ILE A 153 -5.37 -0.91 29.30
C ILE A 153 -6.09 0.42 29.08
N THR A 154 -6.00 1.32 30.06
CA THR A 154 -6.35 2.73 29.87
C THR A 154 -5.17 3.40 29.17
N LEU A 155 -5.15 3.37 27.84
CA LEU A 155 -4.29 4.27 27.07
C LEU A 155 -4.75 5.70 27.33
N ASP A 156 -3.81 6.61 27.60
CA ASP A 156 -4.11 8.03 27.55
C ASP A 156 -4.67 8.36 26.15
N ASN A 157 -5.56 9.35 26.07
CA ASN A 157 -6.32 9.67 24.85
C ASN A 157 -5.46 9.91 23.58
N ASP A 158 -4.13 10.09 23.73
CA ASP A 158 -3.17 10.38 22.66
C ASP A 158 -1.97 9.39 22.62
N GLU A 159 -2.18 8.12 23.00
CA GLU A 159 -1.18 7.05 22.85
C GLU A 159 -1.53 6.03 21.77
N ILE A 160 -0.50 5.58 21.04
CA ILE A 160 -0.61 4.51 20.03
C ILE A 160 0.14 3.25 20.48
N THR A 161 -0.45 2.11 20.18
CA THR A 161 0.11 0.78 20.44
C THR A 161 1.05 0.30 19.33
N LEU A 162 1.08 1.02 18.20
CA LEU A 162 1.85 0.70 16.99
C LEU A 162 3.33 1.09 17.14
N ASP A 163 4.24 0.18 16.75
CA ASP A 163 5.65 0.48 16.49
C ASP A 163 5.79 1.02 15.06
N ILE A 164 5.85 2.35 14.95
CA ILE A 164 5.92 3.06 13.67
C ILE A 164 7.21 2.71 12.92
N ASP A 165 8.33 2.54 13.61
CA ASP A 165 9.61 2.30 12.96
C ASP A 165 9.71 0.86 12.43
N ALA A 166 9.23 -0.11 13.20
CA ALA A 166 9.10 -1.49 12.72
C ALA A 166 8.11 -1.60 11.55
N MET A 167 6.98 -0.88 11.62
CA MET A 167 6.02 -0.79 10.51
C MET A 167 6.69 -0.21 9.25
N LYS A 168 7.40 0.92 9.36
CA LYS A 168 8.11 1.55 8.23
C LYS A 168 9.12 0.62 7.57
N ARG A 169 9.94 -0.08 8.36
CA ARG A 169 10.93 -1.04 7.82
C ARG A 169 10.26 -2.21 7.12
N SER A 170 9.19 -2.76 7.72
CA SER A 170 8.46 -3.90 7.16
C SER A 170 7.74 -3.55 5.86
N ILE A 171 7.09 -2.38 5.80
CA ILE A 171 6.45 -1.89 4.56
C ILE A 171 7.52 -1.62 3.51
N LYS A 172 8.65 -1.00 3.86
CA LYS A 172 9.76 -0.76 2.90
C LYS A 172 10.31 -2.06 2.32
N LEU A 173 10.45 -3.11 3.13
CA LEU A 173 10.84 -4.43 2.67
C LEU A 173 9.81 -5.02 1.70
N LEU A 174 8.53 -4.87 2.02
CA LEU A 174 7.43 -5.33 1.19
C LEU A 174 7.43 -4.63 -0.19
N CYS A 175 7.65 -3.33 -0.21
CA CYS A 175 7.70 -2.52 -1.44
C CYS A 175 8.84 -2.90 -2.38
N SER A 176 9.89 -3.54 -1.88
CA SER A 176 10.99 -4.05 -2.73
C SER A 176 10.54 -5.20 -3.66
N TYR A 177 9.33 -5.74 -3.48
CA TYR A 177 8.75 -6.83 -4.28
C TYR A 177 7.38 -6.45 -4.87
N GLU A 178 7.19 -5.16 -5.12
CA GLU A 178 5.95 -4.56 -5.62
C GLU A 178 5.31 -5.32 -6.79
N ASP A 179 6.12 -5.76 -7.77
CA ASP A 179 5.67 -6.48 -8.98
C ASP A 179 4.83 -7.74 -8.67
N HIS A 180 5.02 -8.36 -7.50
CA HIS A 180 4.35 -9.60 -7.14
C HIS A 180 3.12 -9.42 -6.23
N ILE A 181 3.02 -8.27 -5.56
CA ILE A 181 2.11 -8.06 -4.42
C ILE A 181 1.13 -6.89 -4.62
N SER A 182 1.44 -5.95 -5.51
CA SER A 182 0.69 -4.68 -5.66
C SER A 182 -0.81 -4.91 -5.87
N LEU A 183 -1.17 -5.81 -6.79
CA LEU A 183 -2.56 -6.16 -7.09
C LEU A 183 -3.27 -6.83 -5.90
N THR A 184 -2.56 -7.64 -5.13
CA THR A 184 -3.13 -8.30 -3.95
C THR A 184 -3.38 -7.27 -2.85
N ILE A 185 -2.42 -6.40 -2.58
CA ILE A 185 -2.58 -5.29 -1.62
C ILE A 185 -3.76 -4.41 -2.04
N HIS A 186 -3.88 -4.08 -3.33
CA HIS A 186 -5.01 -3.31 -3.86
C HIS A 186 -6.36 -3.95 -3.49
N LYS A 187 -6.56 -5.21 -3.87
CA LYS A 187 -7.82 -5.93 -3.64
C LYS A 187 -8.16 -6.05 -2.15
N SER A 188 -7.17 -6.35 -1.33
CA SER A 188 -7.35 -6.52 0.11
C SER A 188 -7.68 -5.20 0.81
N LEU A 189 -7.02 -4.11 0.42
CA LEU A 189 -7.36 -2.78 0.93
C LEU A 189 -8.75 -2.33 0.48
N ASP A 190 -9.15 -2.59 -0.76
CA ASP A 190 -10.50 -2.27 -1.22
C ASP A 190 -11.56 -2.99 -0.36
N ILE A 191 -11.36 -4.29 -0.08
CA ILE A 191 -12.24 -5.06 0.82
C ILE A 191 -12.29 -4.41 2.22
N LEU A 192 -11.12 -4.09 2.80
CA LEU A 192 -11.02 -3.50 4.13
C LEU A 192 -11.70 -2.13 4.22
N LEU A 193 -11.43 -1.24 3.26
CA LEU A 193 -11.97 0.12 3.27
C LEU A 193 -13.49 0.11 3.07
N ASN A 194 -14.02 -0.76 2.21
CA ASN A 194 -15.46 -0.91 2.06
C ASN A 194 -16.12 -1.43 3.35
N GLN A 195 -15.50 -2.40 4.03
CA GLN A 195 -15.96 -2.87 5.33
C GLN A 195 -15.94 -1.75 6.38
N LEU A 196 -14.85 -0.98 6.45
CA LEU A 196 -14.71 0.17 7.36
C LEU A 196 -15.75 1.25 7.09
N GLN A 197 -16.04 1.55 5.83
CA GLN A 197 -17.05 2.54 5.47
C GLN A 197 -18.45 2.10 5.93
N TYR A 198 -18.76 0.80 5.84
CA TYR A 198 -20.01 0.26 6.36
C TYR A 198 -20.06 0.29 7.90
N GLU A 199 -18.98 -0.13 8.57
CA GLU A 199 -18.86 -0.10 10.03
C GLU A 199 -18.99 1.32 10.58
N LEU A 200 -18.40 2.32 9.93
CA LEU A 200 -18.54 3.72 10.31
C LEU A 200 -19.97 4.22 10.23
N LYS A 201 -20.72 3.84 9.18
CA LYS A 201 -22.13 4.21 9.04
C LYS A 201 -23.02 3.55 10.09
N SER A 202 -22.70 2.31 10.49
CA SER A 202 -23.55 1.53 11.41
C SER A 202 -23.18 1.70 12.88
N LYS A 203 -21.90 1.85 13.21
CA LYS A 203 -21.32 1.69 14.57
C LYS A 203 -20.21 2.69 14.84
N GLN A 204 -20.42 3.94 14.45
CA GLN A 204 -19.42 5.00 14.55
C GLN A 204 -18.79 5.11 15.95
N HIS A 205 -19.61 5.15 17.00
CA HIS A 205 -19.13 5.34 18.37
C HIS A 205 -18.30 4.15 18.91
N GLU A 206 -18.65 2.90 18.54
CA GLU A 206 -17.87 1.73 18.94
C GLU A 206 -16.48 1.77 18.28
N LEU A 207 -16.43 2.15 17.00
CA LEU A 207 -15.20 2.19 16.22
C LEU A 207 -14.26 3.31 16.66
N GLU A 208 -14.79 4.52 16.87
CA GLU A 208 -14.00 5.68 17.30
C GLU A 208 -13.50 5.54 18.75
N SER A 209 -14.18 4.72 19.57
CA SER A 209 -13.76 4.41 20.94
C SER A 209 -12.61 3.42 21.02
N ASP A 210 -12.34 2.65 19.96
CA ASP A 210 -11.23 1.70 19.91
C ASP A 210 -9.91 2.48 19.84
N ALA A 211 -9.07 2.31 20.87
CA ALA A 211 -7.77 2.98 20.98
C ALA A 211 -6.85 2.66 19.79
N ASN A 212 -7.03 1.49 19.16
CA ASN A 212 -6.20 1.04 18.05
C ASN A 212 -6.74 1.46 16.69
N PHE A 213 -7.97 1.96 16.58
CA PHE A 213 -8.59 2.31 15.30
C PHE A 213 -7.70 3.24 14.48
N PHE A 214 -7.07 4.23 15.13
CA PHE A 214 -6.22 5.19 14.45
C PHE A 214 -4.91 4.61 13.89
N ASN A 215 -4.45 3.45 14.38
CA ASN A 215 -3.26 2.78 13.84
C ASN A 215 -3.44 2.42 12.36
N LEU A 216 -4.68 2.16 11.91
CA LEU A 216 -4.98 1.88 10.51
C LEU A 216 -4.54 3.02 9.59
N PHE A 217 -4.78 4.27 10.00
CA PHE A 217 -4.41 5.42 9.20
C PHE A 217 -2.89 5.52 9.04
N PHE A 218 -2.13 5.30 10.12
CA PHE A 218 -0.66 5.29 10.05
C PHE A 218 -0.13 4.21 9.10
N ILE A 219 -0.72 3.01 9.14
CA ILE A 219 -0.34 1.91 8.25
C ILE A 219 -0.65 2.26 6.80
N ILE A 220 -1.87 2.71 6.51
CA ILE A 220 -2.31 3.02 5.14
C ILE A 220 -1.51 4.19 4.57
N PHE A 221 -1.30 5.27 5.33
CA PHE A 221 -0.49 6.41 4.89
C PHE A 221 0.96 6.04 4.57
N GLN A 222 1.49 4.98 5.17
CA GLN A 222 2.86 4.52 4.93
C GLN A 222 3.01 3.69 3.64
N LEU A 223 1.91 3.22 3.05
CA LEU A 223 1.94 2.47 1.80
C LEU A 223 2.28 3.40 0.63
N PRO A 224 3.32 3.12 -0.17
CA PRO A 224 3.73 4.00 -1.26
C PRO A 224 2.71 4.01 -2.42
N TYR A 225 1.84 3.01 -2.47
CA TYR A 225 0.77 2.90 -3.47
C TYR A 225 -0.24 4.05 -3.40
N LEU A 226 -0.29 4.80 -2.30
CA LEU A 226 -1.11 6.03 -2.24
C LEU A 226 -0.62 7.13 -3.19
N SER A 227 0.57 7.00 -3.79
CA SER A 227 1.06 7.90 -4.84
C SER A 227 0.89 7.34 -6.25
N ASP A 228 0.51 6.06 -6.40
CA ASP A 228 0.37 5.43 -7.71
C ASP A 228 -0.98 5.85 -8.34
N PRO A 229 -0.97 6.45 -9.55
CA PRO A 229 -2.20 6.79 -10.28
C PRO A 229 -3.22 5.65 -10.39
N CYS A 230 -2.76 4.39 -10.49
CA CYS A 230 -3.63 3.23 -10.57
C CYS A 230 -4.38 2.93 -9.25
N PHE A 231 -3.89 3.42 -8.12
CA PHE A 231 -4.45 3.21 -6.78
C PHE A 231 -5.17 4.45 -6.25
N LEU A 232 -4.81 5.63 -6.75
CA LEU A 232 -5.28 6.93 -6.28
C LEU A 232 -6.80 7.14 -6.48
N PHE A 233 -7.38 6.70 -7.59
CA PHE A 233 -8.79 7.05 -7.89
C PHE A 233 -9.82 6.26 -7.07
N ASP A 234 -9.55 4.99 -6.76
CA ASP A 234 -10.51 4.12 -6.08
C ASP A 234 -10.23 4.02 -4.57
N ILE A 235 -9.04 3.52 -4.22
CA ILE A 235 -8.67 3.24 -2.82
C ILE A 235 -8.44 4.54 -2.04
N ALA A 236 -7.67 5.49 -2.60
CA ALA A 236 -7.37 6.72 -1.87
C ALA A 236 -8.64 7.57 -1.65
N ARG A 237 -9.56 7.60 -2.63
CA ARG A 237 -10.87 8.22 -2.45
C ARG A 237 -11.66 7.61 -1.30
N LEU A 238 -11.76 6.27 -1.24
CA LEU A 238 -12.44 5.57 -0.14
C LEU A 238 -11.77 5.88 1.21
N PHE A 239 -10.44 5.85 1.26
CA PHE A 239 -9.67 6.15 2.45
C PHE A 239 -9.87 7.59 2.96
N TYR A 240 -9.77 8.58 2.07
CA TYR A 240 -10.01 9.98 2.44
C TYR A 240 -11.48 10.23 2.79
N SER A 241 -12.42 9.55 2.12
CA SER A 241 -13.84 9.58 2.49
C SER A 241 -14.05 9.09 3.93
N ILE A 242 -13.40 8.00 4.33
CA ILE A 242 -13.43 7.50 5.72
C ILE A 242 -12.94 8.57 6.69
N LEU A 243 -11.80 9.21 6.42
CA LEU A 243 -11.27 10.30 7.26
C LEU A 243 -12.26 11.48 7.40
N THR A 244 -12.94 11.86 6.31
CA THR A 244 -13.91 12.96 6.34
C THR A 244 -15.20 12.63 7.09
N ASN A 245 -15.58 11.34 7.15
CA ASN A 245 -16.80 10.88 7.80
C ASN A 245 -16.62 10.64 9.31
N LEU A 246 -15.40 10.75 9.84
CA LEU A 246 -15.14 10.70 11.28
C LEU A 246 -15.80 11.88 12.00
N SER A 247 -16.17 11.68 13.27
CA SER A 247 -16.64 12.76 14.14
C SER A 247 -15.57 13.85 14.32
N ILE A 248 -15.99 15.07 14.69
CA ILE A 248 -15.05 16.18 14.90
C ILE A 248 -14.05 15.83 16.01
N ASP A 249 -14.50 15.12 17.06
CA ASP A 249 -13.64 14.67 18.15
C ASP A 249 -12.62 13.63 17.70
N ALA A 250 -13.03 12.68 16.86
CA ALA A 250 -12.15 11.69 16.27
C ALA A 250 -11.14 12.32 15.28
N GLN A 251 -11.56 13.29 14.48
CA GLN A 251 -10.66 14.07 13.61
C GLN A 251 -9.64 14.85 14.45
N ALA A 252 -10.06 15.50 15.53
CA ALA A 252 -9.16 16.21 16.43
C ALA A 252 -8.16 15.25 17.11
N LYS A 253 -8.62 14.06 17.53
CA LYS A 253 -7.75 13.01 18.08
C LYS A 253 -6.74 12.52 17.04
N PHE A 254 -7.16 12.23 15.82
CA PHE A 254 -6.27 11.89 14.72
C PHE A 254 -5.18 12.95 14.52
N VAL A 255 -5.57 14.23 14.45
CA VAL A 255 -4.65 15.35 14.27
C VAL A 255 -3.60 15.43 15.39
N ARG A 256 -3.99 15.23 16.66
CA ARG A 256 -3.04 15.19 17.79
C ARG A 256 -2.10 13.99 17.74
N LEU A 257 -2.59 12.83 17.32
CA LEU A 257 -1.76 11.63 17.17
C LEU A 257 -0.74 11.83 16.06
N VAL A 258 -1.16 12.33 14.90
CA VAL A 258 -0.28 12.59 13.77
C VAL A 258 0.79 13.63 14.12
N SER A 259 0.43 14.71 14.81
CA SER A 259 1.39 15.73 15.22
C SER A 259 2.44 15.23 16.22
N LYS A 260 2.08 14.25 17.06
CA LYS A 260 2.97 13.65 18.07
C LYS A 260 3.91 12.59 17.50
N TYR A 261 3.42 11.76 16.58
CA TYR A 261 4.12 10.56 16.14
C TYR A 261 4.75 10.63 14.75
N THR A 262 4.37 11.62 13.94
CA THR A 262 4.90 11.78 12.58
C THR A 262 5.87 12.96 12.54
N ASN A 263 7.17 12.65 12.48
CA ASN A 263 8.22 13.68 12.38
C ASN A 263 8.31 14.33 10.99
N ASN A 264 7.90 13.61 9.93
CA ASN A 264 7.93 14.11 8.55
C ASN A 264 6.56 13.90 7.91
N LEU A 265 5.79 14.98 7.82
CA LEU A 265 4.45 14.98 7.20
C LEU A 265 4.50 15.16 5.69
N ASN A 266 5.68 15.45 5.11
CA ASN A 266 5.81 15.74 3.68
C ASN A 266 5.33 14.59 2.81
N ASP A 267 5.59 13.35 3.23
CA ASP A 267 5.13 12.17 2.48
C ASP A 267 3.60 12.12 2.44
N TYR A 268 2.94 12.37 3.59
CA TYR A 268 1.48 12.33 3.68
C TYR A 268 0.85 13.49 2.91
N ILE A 269 1.44 14.68 3.03
CA ILE A 269 1.00 15.88 2.29
C ILE A 269 1.18 15.66 0.78
N SER A 270 2.31 15.10 0.36
CA SER A 270 2.58 14.79 -1.04
C SER A 270 1.55 13.81 -1.60
N HIS A 271 1.18 12.75 -0.87
CA HIS A 271 0.14 11.80 -1.29
C HIS A 271 -1.19 12.50 -1.52
N VAL A 272 -1.62 13.36 -0.59
CA VAL A 272 -2.89 14.08 -0.71
C VAL A 272 -2.83 15.14 -1.83
N GLN A 273 -1.71 15.83 -2.00
CA GLN A 273 -1.54 16.81 -3.07
C GLN A 273 -1.55 16.16 -4.46
N GLN A 274 -0.91 15.01 -4.63
CA GLN A 274 -0.96 14.24 -5.88
C GLN A 274 -2.39 13.79 -6.19
N TYR A 275 -3.11 13.28 -5.18
CA TYR A 275 -4.52 12.93 -5.30
C TYR A 275 -5.37 14.11 -5.80
N ILE A 276 -5.28 15.26 -5.13
CA ILE A 276 -5.98 16.50 -5.51
C ILE A 276 -5.61 16.92 -6.94
N THR A 277 -4.32 16.86 -7.28
CA THR A 277 -3.81 17.25 -8.60
C THR A 277 -4.38 16.36 -9.70
N LEU A 278 -4.40 15.04 -9.52
CA LEU A 278 -4.95 14.11 -10.51
C LEU A 278 -6.46 14.29 -10.69
N HIS A 279 -7.22 14.51 -9.62
CA HIS A 279 -8.65 14.83 -9.72
C HIS A 279 -8.89 16.17 -10.45
N ALA A 280 -8.08 17.19 -10.19
CA ALA A 280 -8.16 18.46 -10.91
C ALA A 280 -7.83 18.31 -12.40
N LEU A 281 -6.79 17.55 -12.75
CA LEU A 281 -6.43 17.27 -14.15
C LEU A 281 -7.52 16.47 -14.87
N ARG A 282 -8.10 15.47 -14.19
CA ARG A 282 -9.24 14.71 -14.71
C ARG A 282 -10.43 15.62 -14.99
N TRP A 283 -10.78 16.51 -14.05
CA TRP A 283 -11.84 17.50 -14.23
C TRP A 283 -11.53 18.41 -15.44
N CYS A 284 -10.33 18.99 -15.53
CA CYS A 284 -9.93 19.83 -16.67
C CYS A 284 -9.98 19.10 -18.03
N SER A 285 -9.81 17.78 -18.04
CA SER A 285 -9.84 16.98 -19.27
C SER A 285 -11.26 16.67 -19.76
N HIS A 286 -12.25 16.72 -18.87
CA HIS A 286 -13.64 16.36 -19.16
C HIS A 286 -14.59 17.55 -19.23
N VAL A 287 -14.21 18.70 -18.68
CA VAL A 287 -15.01 19.93 -18.73
C VAL A 287 -14.63 20.75 -19.96
N GLN A 288 -15.56 20.85 -20.90
CA GLN A 288 -15.54 21.89 -21.92
C GLN A 288 -16.15 23.14 -21.29
N ILE A 289 -15.30 24.13 -20.97
CA ILE A 289 -15.74 25.39 -20.36
C ILE A 289 -16.45 26.20 -21.44
N GLU A 290 -17.76 26.02 -21.57
CA GLU A 290 -18.58 26.71 -22.58
C GLU A 290 -19.55 27.73 -21.95
N SER A 291 -19.73 27.75 -20.62
CA SER A 291 -20.72 28.63 -19.97
C SER A 291 -20.39 29.08 -18.54
N ASP A 292 -20.93 30.22 -18.08
CA ASP A 292 -20.79 30.67 -16.68
C ASP A 292 -21.48 29.73 -15.63
N ASN A 293 -22.16 28.67 -16.07
CA ASN A 293 -22.82 27.66 -15.22
C ASN A 293 -22.02 26.35 -15.10
N ASP A 294 -20.74 26.35 -15.49
CA ASP A 294 -19.95 25.14 -15.57
C ASP A 294 -19.79 24.43 -14.22
N GLU A 295 -19.69 23.10 -14.29
CA GLU A 295 -19.56 22.19 -13.16
C GLU A 295 -18.33 22.55 -12.32
N PHE A 296 -18.53 23.19 -11.17
CA PHE A 296 -17.43 23.62 -10.30
C PHE A 296 -16.48 22.44 -9.99
N LEU A 297 -15.17 22.72 -9.94
CA LEU A 297 -14.17 21.74 -9.49
C LEU A 297 -14.51 21.12 -8.11
N SER A 298 -15.23 21.85 -7.27
CA SER A 298 -15.74 21.35 -5.98
C SER A 298 -16.76 20.22 -6.10
N SER A 299 -17.39 20.07 -7.26
CA SER A 299 -18.38 19.04 -7.56
C SER A 299 -17.74 17.71 -7.96
N GLU A 300 -16.44 17.69 -8.30
CA GLU A 300 -15.75 16.47 -8.71
C GLU A 300 -15.69 15.46 -7.51
N PRO A 301 -16.16 14.20 -7.71
CA PRO A 301 -16.11 13.16 -6.69
C PRO A 301 -14.69 12.82 -6.19
N GLY A 302 -14.41 13.19 -4.95
CA GLY A 302 -13.12 12.96 -4.29
C GLY A 302 -12.39 14.26 -3.95
N MET A 303 -12.73 15.36 -4.62
CA MET A 303 -12.02 16.62 -4.40
C MET A 303 -12.26 17.18 -2.99
N LYS A 304 -13.49 17.08 -2.49
CA LYS A 304 -13.84 17.45 -1.12
C LYS A 304 -13.10 16.59 -0.09
N GLU A 305 -12.98 15.30 -0.34
CA GLU A 305 -12.31 14.33 0.53
C GLU A 305 -10.82 14.65 0.62
N GLY A 306 -10.16 14.87 -0.52
CA GLY A 306 -8.75 15.25 -0.59
C GLY A 306 -8.46 16.56 0.12
N VAL A 307 -9.25 17.62 -0.13
CA VAL A 307 -9.06 18.93 0.51
C VAL A 307 -9.26 18.85 2.03
N ASN A 308 -10.22 18.06 2.50
CA ASN A 308 -10.41 17.87 3.94
C ASN A 308 -9.27 17.07 4.58
N ALA A 309 -8.76 16.03 3.92
CA ALA A 309 -7.59 15.30 4.38
C ALA A 309 -6.36 16.23 4.49
N LEU A 310 -6.15 17.09 3.49
CA LEU A 310 -5.08 18.09 3.50
C LEU A 310 -5.23 19.07 4.66
N ARG A 311 -6.47 19.52 4.93
CA ARG A 311 -6.78 20.40 6.07
C ARG A 311 -6.42 19.76 7.41
N LEU A 312 -6.72 18.47 7.59
CA LEU A 312 -6.36 17.74 8.81
C LEU A 312 -4.83 17.64 8.99
N LEU A 313 -4.11 17.30 7.92
CA LEU A 313 -2.64 17.25 7.94
C LEU A 313 -2.03 18.63 8.23
N PHE A 314 -2.62 19.70 7.68
CA PHE A 314 -2.20 21.07 7.98
C PHE A 314 -2.38 21.41 9.46
N TYR A 315 -3.50 21.03 10.08
CA TYR A 315 -3.68 21.21 11.51
C TYR A 315 -2.69 20.39 12.34
N ALA A 316 -2.35 19.17 11.90
CA ALA A 316 -1.33 18.37 12.58
C ALA A 316 0.04 19.04 12.50
N ASN A 317 0.39 19.60 11.33
CA ASN A 317 1.63 20.35 11.16
C ASN A 317 1.65 21.62 12.03
N LEU A 318 0.53 22.32 12.17
CA LEU A 318 0.43 23.49 13.04
C LEU A 318 0.66 23.14 14.52
N LEU A 319 0.18 21.98 14.97
CA LEU A 319 0.35 21.51 16.34
C LEU A 319 1.74 20.95 16.65
N SER A 320 2.49 20.46 15.64
CA SER A 320 3.81 19.85 15.83
C SER A 320 4.87 20.84 16.35
N SER A 321 4.54 22.15 16.40
CA SER A 321 5.33 23.23 17.00
C SER A 321 6.75 23.40 16.43
N GLN A 322 7.08 22.72 15.33
CA GLN A 322 8.33 22.94 14.61
C GLN A 322 8.13 24.13 13.68
N ARG A 323 8.77 25.25 14.01
CA ARG A 323 8.84 26.41 13.12
C ARG A 323 9.93 26.16 12.09
N ASP A 324 9.66 26.55 10.85
CA ASP A 324 10.67 26.57 9.81
C ASP A 324 11.87 27.40 10.25
N SER A 325 13.06 26.91 9.88
CA SER A 325 14.28 27.66 10.11
C SER A 325 14.23 28.98 9.33
N LEU A 326 14.92 30.01 9.83
CA LEU A 326 14.99 31.32 9.17
C LEU A 326 15.49 31.24 7.71
N GLU A 327 16.31 30.23 7.39
CA GLU A 327 16.81 29.98 6.04
C GLU A 327 15.70 29.47 5.10
N ILE A 328 14.83 28.60 5.58
CA ILE A 328 13.68 28.10 4.82
C ILE A 328 12.70 29.24 4.56
N ILE A 329 12.40 30.05 5.57
CA ILE A 329 11.50 31.21 5.43
C ILE A 329 12.03 32.19 4.38
N GLU A 330 13.32 32.50 4.39
CA GLU A 330 13.91 33.43 3.44
C GLU A 330 14.01 32.85 2.02
N THR A 331 14.20 31.55 1.88
CA THR A 331 14.16 30.89 0.56
C THR A 331 12.74 30.83 0.00
N GLU A 332 11.73 30.51 0.81
CA GLU A 332 10.32 30.59 0.43
C GLU A 332 9.90 32.02 0.04
N ARG A 333 10.32 33.03 0.82
CA ARG A 333 10.06 34.44 0.49
C ARG A 333 10.60 34.81 -0.88
N LYS A 334 11.85 34.44 -1.18
CA LYS A 334 12.47 34.66 -2.50
C LYS A 334 11.75 33.90 -3.62
N ASN A 335 11.30 32.68 -3.35
CA ASN A 335 10.57 31.88 -4.35
C ASN A 335 9.18 32.48 -4.64
N ASN A 336 8.46 32.92 -3.62
CA ASN A 336 7.17 33.59 -3.74
C ASN A 336 7.30 34.90 -4.53
N GLU A 337 8.30 35.72 -4.19
CA GLU A 337 8.60 36.96 -4.94
C GLU A 337 8.93 36.67 -6.41
N LYS A 338 9.69 35.61 -6.70
CA LYS A 338 9.97 35.20 -8.10
C LYS A 338 8.70 34.78 -8.84
N MET A 339 7.86 33.97 -8.21
CA MET A 339 6.61 33.48 -8.79
C MET A 339 5.63 34.63 -9.06
N GLU A 340 5.43 35.53 -8.11
CA GLU A 340 4.59 36.73 -8.28
C GLU A 340 5.07 37.60 -9.44
N ASN A 341 6.38 37.86 -9.50
CA ASN A 341 6.99 38.61 -10.60
C ASN A 341 6.78 37.91 -11.96
N GLU A 342 6.84 36.58 -12.01
CA GLU A 342 6.57 35.82 -13.22
C GLU A 342 5.10 35.92 -13.64
N LEU A 343 4.16 35.83 -12.69
CA LEU A 343 2.73 35.99 -12.93
C LEU A 343 2.37 37.40 -13.42
N VAL A 344 3.02 38.44 -12.88
CA VAL A 344 2.87 39.83 -13.35
C VAL A 344 3.40 39.96 -14.79
N LYS A 345 4.59 39.41 -15.08
CA LYS A 345 5.15 39.42 -16.44
C LYS A 345 4.27 38.67 -17.44
N ARG A 346 3.68 37.54 -17.05
CA ARG A 346 2.71 36.80 -17.89
C ARG A 346 1.48 37.66 -18.18
N ARG A 347 0.91 38.33 -17.18
CA ARG A 347 -0.24 39.24 -17.36
C ARG A 347 0.09 40.43 -18.26
N GLN A 348 1.27 41.02 -18.12
CA GLN A 348 1.72 42.12 -18.98
C GLN A 348 1.84 41.68 -20.43
N ARG A 349 2.48 40.53 -20.70
CA ARG A 349 2.56 39.97 -22.06
C ARG A 349 1.18 39.73 -22.69
N TYR A 350 0.23 39.19 -21.92
CA TYR A 350 -1.15 39.02 -22.40
C TYR A 350 -1.83 40.36 -22.74
N ASN A 351 -1.59 41.42 -21.95
CA ASN A 351 -2.17 42.73 -22.21
C ASN A 351 -1.50 43.42 -23.41
N ASP A 352 -0.19 43.28 -23.56
CA ASP A 352 0.56 43.83 -24.69
C ASP A 352 0.12 43.15 -26.01
N ASP A 353 0.01 41.81 -26.02
CA ASP A 353 -0.48 41.03 -27.17
C ASP A 353 -1.96 41.31 -27.51
N ALA A 354 -2.78 41.71 -26.53
CA ALA A 354 -4.16 42.13 -26.76
C ALA A 354 -4.24 43.53 -27.39
N SER A 355 -3.37 44.46 -26.96
CA SER A 355 -3.31 45.82 -27.49
C SER A 355 -2.79 45.87 -28.93
N ASP A 356 -1.87 44.97 -29.30
CA ASP A 356 -1.39 44.85 -30.69
C ASP A 356 -2.44 44.25 -31.64
N ASN A 357 -3.32 43.37 -31.15
CA ASN A 357 -4.42 42.79 -31.94
C ASN A 357 -5.60 43.76 -32.15
N GLU A 358 -5.90 44.64 -31.19
CA GLU A 358 -6.90 45.71 -31.38
C GLU A 358 -6.41 46.77 -32.39
N GLY A 359 -5.13 47.13 -32.34
CA GLY A 359 -4.51 48.04 -33.31
C GLY A 359 -4.48 47.52 -34.76
N GLN A 360 -4.49 46.20 -34.96
CA GLN A 360 -4.61 45.61 -36.31
C GLN A 360 -6.06 45.57 -36.81
N ARG A 361 -7.04 45.32 -35.94
CA ARG A 361 -8.47 45.32 -36.32
C ARG A 361 -9.02 46.71 -36.64
N GLU A 362 -8.54 47.76 -35.97
CA GLU A 362 -8.93 49.14 -36.30
C GLU A 362 -8.31 49.64 -37.62
N ASN A 363 -7.19 49.06 -38.05
CA ASN A 363 -6.54 49.41 -39.32
C ASN A 363 -7.12 48.64 -40.53
N GLU A 364 -7.72 47.46 -40.34
CA GLU A 364 -8.43 46.74 -41.42
C GLU A 364 -9.84 47.31 -41.72
N GLN A 365 -10.45 48.04 -40.78
CA GLN A 365 -11.74 48.73 -41.01
C GLN A 365 -11.62 50.11 -41.68
N LYS A 366 -10.41 50.57 -42.00
CA LYS A 366 -10.14 51.83 -42.73
C LYS A 366 -9.47 51.57 -44.09
N LEU A 367 -10.03 50.67 -44.89
CA LEU A 367 -9.79 50.66 -46.33
C LEU A 367 -10.81 51.60 -47.01
N PRO A 368 -10.38 52.57 -47.84
CA PRO A 368 -11.29 53.49 -48.51
C PRO A 368 -12.04 52.74 -49.62
N ASN A 369 -13.37 52.83 -49.58
CA ASN A 369 -14.22 52.61 -50.75
C ASN A 369 -13.97 53.75 -51.75
N ASP A 370 -12.95 53.61 -52.58
CA ASP A 370 -12.78 54.42 -53.79
C ASP A 370 -12.81 53.50 -55.03
N GLU A 371 -13.94 53.63 -55.74
CA GLU A 371 -14.16 53.57 -57.20
C GLU A 371 -13.73 52.34 -58.03
N ASN A 372 -14.73 51.52 -58.41
CA ASN A 372 -15.26 51.44 -59.78
C ASN A 372 -16.56 50.63 -59.86
#